data_AF-A0A975RKL0-F1
#
_entry.id   AF-A0A975RKL0-F1
#
_cell.length_a   1.000
_cell.length_b   1.000
_cell.length_c   1.000
_cell.angle_alpha   90.00
_cell.angle_beta   90.00
_cell.angle_gamma   90.00
#
_symmetry.space_group_name_H-M   'P 1'
#
loop_
_entity.id
_entity.type
_entity.pdbx_description
1 polymer ?
#
loop_
_entity_poly.entity_id
_entity_poly.type
_entity_poly.pdbx_seq_one_letter_code
_entity_poly.pdbx_strand_id
1 'polypeptide(L)'
;MSPVDKQRAEYWADKRGFSSVNEYAAEAVADQIRRENLDYDLPTLEIARVNELTDRMAACETNLANLVHVCTQGFDSLIGLTRGDNYLLDDEDGELR
;
A
#
# COMPACT_ATOMS: atom_id res chain seq x y z
N MET A 1 17.90 8.67 -38.07
CA MET A 1 18.54 8.12 -36.86
C MET A 1 20.01 8.52 -36.90
N SER A 2 20.54 9.13 -35.83
CA SER A 2 21.96 9.48 -35.77
C SER A 2 22.84 8.22 -35.84
N PRO A 3 24.05 8.26 -36.42
CA PRO A 3 24.99 7.13 -36.38
C PRO A 3 25.23 6.60 -34.96
N VAL A 4 25.21 7.49 -33.96
CA VAL A 4 25.37 7.15 -32.54
C VAL A 4 24.17 6.38 -32.00
N ASP A 5 22.96 6.77 -32.38
CA ASP A 5 21.73 6.09 -31.96
C ASP A 5 21.64 4.69 -32.57
N LYS A 6 22.13 4.53 -33.80
CA LYS A 6 22.22 3.23 -34.47
C LYS A 6 23.15 2.27 -33.71
N GLN A 7 24.35 2.72 -33.35
CA GLN A 7 25.30 1.92 -32.58
C GLN A 7 24.75 1.56 -31.19
N ARG A 8 24.03 2.48 -30.54
CA ARG A 8 23.37 2.18 -29.26
C ARG A 8 22.28 1.14 -29.42
N ALA A 9 21.47 1.23 -30.47
CA ALA A 9 20.44 0.24 -30.76
C ALA A 9 21.03 -1.14 -31.09
N GLU A 10 22.14 -1.19 -31.84
CA GLU A 10 22.90 -2.42 -32.10
C GLU A 10 23.43 -3.06 -30.81
N TYR A 11 24.04 -2.26 -29.93
CA TYR A 11 24.53 -2.73 -28.63
C TYR A 11 23.43 -3.34 -27.75
N TRP A 12 22.28 -2.67 -27.66
CA TRP A 12 21.17 -3.16 -26.83
C TRP A 12 20.40 -4.32 -27.47
N ALA A 13 20.33 -4.37 -28.80
CA ALA A 13 19.77 -5.51 -29.53
C ALA A 13 20.58 -6.78 -29.24
N ASP A 14 21.92 -6.70 -29.35
CA ASP A 14 22.82 -7.82 -29.07
C ASP A 14 22.75 -8.25 -27.59
N LYS A 15 22.80 -7.28 -26.66
CA LYS A 15 22.71 -7.54 -25.22
C LYS A 15 21.41 -8.24 -24.80
N ARG A 16 20.30 -7.99 -25.51
CA ARG A 16 18.99 -8.62 -25.25
C ARG A 16 18.72 -9.85 -26.12
N GLY A 17 19.67 -10.24 -26.99
CA GLY A 17 19.58 -11.45 -27.81
C GLY A 17 18.69 -11.31 -29.05
N PHE A 18 18.43 -10.10 -29.54
CA PHE A 18 17.69 -9.89 -30.79
C PHE A 18 18.59 -10.12 -32.00
N SER A 19 18.06 -10.80 -33.02
CA SER A 19 18.74 -11.12 -34.27
C SER A 19 19.00 -9.91 -35.15
N SER A 20 18.22 -8.83 -34.99
CA SER A 20 18.41 -7.60 -35.74
C SER A 20 17.99 -6.35 -34.98
N VAL A 21 18.57 -5.22 -35.37
CA VAL A 21 18.21 -3.88 -34.86
C VAL A 21 16.76 -3.54 -35.17
N ASN A 22 16.24 -4.01 -36.31
CA ASN A 22 14.85 -3.75 -36.70
C ASN A 22 13.86 -4.49 -35.80
N GLU A 23 14.15 -5.74 -35.42
CA GLU A 23 13.34 -6.48 -34.46
C GLU A 23 13.38 -5.82 -33.08
N TYR A 24 14.56 -5.40 -32.64
CA TYR A 24 14.70 -4.65 -31.39
C TYR A 24 13.93 -3.32 -31.43
N ALA A 25 13.97 -2.59 -32.55
CA ALA A 25 13.25 -1.33 -32.71
C ALA A 25 11.73 -1.54 -32.72
N ALA A 26 11.23 -2.58 -33.38
CA ALA A 26 9.81 -2.92 -33.38
C ALA A 26 9.31 -3.28 -31.97
N GLU A 27 10.07 -4.11 -31.24
CA GLU A 27 9.73 -4.46 -29.85
C GLU A 27 9.81 -3.23 -28.93
N ALA A 28 10.82 -2.37 -29.09
CA ALA A 28 10.94 -1.15 -28.30
C ALA A 28 9.77 -0.18 -28.51
N VAL A 29 9.23 -0.10 -29.73
CA VAL A 29 8.02 0.68 -30.02
C VAL A 29 6.79 0.04 -29.37
N ALA A 30 6.65 -1.28 -29.43
CA ALA A 30 5.56 -1.98 -28.74
C ALA A 30 5.62 -1.79 -27.21
N ASP A 31 6.82 -1.90 -26.63
CA ASP A 31 7.09 -1.60 -25.21
C ASP A 31 6.69 -0.17 -24.84
N GLN A 32 7.04 0.80 -25.68
CA GLN A 32 6.71 2.20 -25.45
C GLN A 32 5.19 2.44 -25.50
N ILE A 33 4.48 1.81 -26.45
CA ILE A 33 3.02 1.88 -26.55
C ILE A 33 2.36 1.25 -25.30
N ARG A 34 2.85 0.10 -24.82
CA ARG A 34 2.36 -0.52 -23.57
C ARG A 34 2.50 0.43 -22.37
N ARG A 35 3.67 1.08 -22.25
CA ARG A 35 3.95 2.06 -21.20
C ARG A 35 3.06 3.29 -21.28
N GLU A 36 2.74 3.76 -22.48
CA GLU A 36 1.83 4.90 -22.69
C GLU A 36 0.38 4.53 -22.37
N ASN A 37 -0.02 3.28 -22.60
CA ASN A 37 -1.32 2.75 -22.20
C ASN A 37 -1.46 2.49 -20.68
N LEU A 38 -0.44 2.84 -19.88
CA LEU A 38 -0.35 2.54 -18.44
C LEU A 38 -0.41 1.04 -18.12
N ASP A 39 -0.24 0.19 -19.12
CA ASP A 39 -0.21 -1.26 -19.02
C ASP A 39 1.22 -1.70 -18.66
N TYR A 40 1.64 -1.28 -17.47
CA TYR A 40 2.91 -1.67 -16.91
C TYR A 40 2.75 -3.05 -16.27
N ASP A 41 3.57 -4.01 -16.71
CA ASP A 41 3.87 -5.19 -15.89
C ASP A 41 4.56 -4.69 -14.61
N LEU A 42 3.77 -4.46 -13.56
CA LEU A 42 4.29 -4.19 -12.23
C LEU A 42 5.03 -5.45 -11.79
N PRO A 43 6.33 -5.35 -11.47
CA PRO A 43 7.03 -6.51 -10.95
C PRO A 43 6.37 -6.94 -9.65
N THR A 44 6.44 -8.24 -9.37
CA THR A 44 5.74 -8.88 -8.23
C THR A 44 6.07 -8.24 -6.88
N LEU A 45 7.26 -7.63 -6.76
CA LEU A 45 7.73 -6.97 -5.55
C LEU A 45 6.97 -5.66 -5.29
N GLU A 46 6.70 -4.88 -6.33
CA GLU A 46 5.97 -3.62 -6.24
C GLU A 46 4.53 -3.88 -5.79
N ILE A 47 3.88 -4.91 -6.34
CA ILE A 47 2.55 -5.36 -5.90
C ILE A 47 2.59 -5.80 -4.43
N ALA A 48 3.57 -6.62 -4.05
CA ALA A 48 3.73 -7.09 -2.67
C ALA A 48 3.90 -5.92 -1.68
N ARG A 49 4.68 -4.90 -2.05
CA ARG A 49 4.87 -3.69 -1.23
C ARG A 49 3.60 -2.87 -1.08
N VAL A 50 2.80 -2.74 -2.15
CA VAL A 50 1.51 -2.02 -2.09
C VAL A 50 0.52 -2.76 -1.20
N ASN A 51 0.48 -4.09 -1.27
CA ASN A 51 -0.34 -4.91 -0.39
C ASN A 51 0.09 -4.72 1.07
N GLU A 52 1.40 -4.78 1.35
CA GLU A 52 1.93 -4.55 2.69
C GLU A 52 1.58 -3.15 3.23
N LEU A 53 1.65 -2.11 2.39
CA LEU A 53 1.24 -0.75 2.79
C LEU A 53 -0.25 -0.70 3.13
N THR A 54 -1.10 -1.37 2.36
CA THR A 54 -2.54 -1.45 2.59
C THR A 54 -2.84 -2.14 3.92
N ASP A 55 -2.17 -3.26 4.21
CA ASP A 55 -2.32 -3.98 5.48
C ASP A 55 -1.88 -3.11 6.67
N ARG A 56 -0.77 -2.39 6.53
CA ARG A 56 -0.29 -1.47 7.56
C ARG A 56 -1.25 -0.30 7.80
N MET A 57 -1.90 0.21 6.76
CA MET A 57 -2.92 1.25 6.90
C MET A 57 -4.15 0.74 7.66
N ALA A 58 -4.63 -0.47 7.35
CA ALA A 58 -5.75 -1.09 8.06
C ALA A 58 -5.42 -1.34 9.56
N ALA A 59 -4.20 -1.78 9.85
CA ALA A 59 -3.73 -1.90 11.24
C ALA A 59 -3.70 -0.54 11.96
N CYS A 60 -3.25 0.52 11.27
CA CYS A 60 -3.24 1.88 11.82
C CYS A 60 -4.65 2.39 12.14
N GLU A 61 -5.61 2.17 11.23
CA GLU A 61 -7.02 2.52 11.45
C GLU A 61 -7.59 1.85 12.71
N THR A 62 -7.33 0.54 12.87
CA THR A 62 -7.76 -0.21 14.05
C THR A 62 -7.15 0.35 15.34
N ASN A 63 -5.87 0.71 15.32
CA ASN A 63 -5.20 1.31 16.47
C ASN A 63 -5.79 2.68 16.83
N LEU A 64 -6.14 3.50 15.84
CA LEU A 64 -6.80 4.78 16.07
C LEU A 64 -8.20 4.58 16.64
N ALA A 65 -8.99 3.64 16.12
CA ALA A 65 -10.31 3.32 16.66
C ALA A 65 -10.24 2.88 18.13
N ASN A 66 -9.28 2.02 18.46
CA ASN A 66 -9.03 1.59 19.83
C ASN A 66 -8.64 2.76 20.74
N LEU A 67 -7.77 3.65 20.26
CA LEU A 67 -7.37 4.84 21.02
C LEU A 67 -8.56 5.76 21.29
N VAL A 68 -9.41 6.00 20.28
CA VAL A 68 -10.64 6.80 20.43
C VAL A 68 -11.57 6.17 21.47
N HIS A 69 -11.73 4.86 21.45
CA HIS A 69 -12.54 4.14 22.43
C HIS A 69 -12.01 4.33 23.85
N VAL A 70 -10.71 4.12 24.07
CA VAL A 70 -10.07 4.30 25.39
C VAL A 70 -10.16 5.75 25.85
N CYS A 71 -9.96 6.73 24.97
CA CYS A 71 -10.12 8.14 25.32
C CYS A 71 -11.56 8.45 25.74
N THR A 72 -12.56 7.91 25.03
CA THR A 72 -13.98 8.12 25.36
C THR A 72 -14.31 7.52 26.72
N GLN A 73 -13.92 6.26 26.95
CA GLN A 73 -14.09 5.59 28.25
C GLN A 73 -13.36 6.32 29.39
N GLY A 74 -12.16 6.82 29.13
CA GLY A 74 -11.40 7.60 30.11
C GLY A 74 -12.11 8.91 30.47
N PHE A 75 -12.68 9.61 29.48
CA PHE A 75 -13.47 10.81 29.75
C PHE A 75 -14.78 10.51 30.45
N ASP A 76 -15.49 9.45 30.07
CA ASP A 76 -16.71 9.02 30.76
C ASP A 76 -16.41 8.68 32.23
N SER A 77 -15.29 7.99 32.50
CA SER A 77 -14.83 7.69 33.86
C SER A 77 -14.53 8.95 34.67
N LEU A 78 -13.85 9.93 34.06
CA LEU A 78 -13.57 11.23 34.70
C LEU A 78 -14.86 12.02 34.98
N ILE A 79 -15.84 11.97 34.07
CA ILE A 79 -17.15 12.59 34.26
C ILE A 79 -17.91 11.88 35.39
N GLY A 80 -17.90 10.56 35.45
CA GLY A 80 -18.47 9.77 36.55
C GLY A 80 -17.89 10.18 37.89
N LEU A 81 -16.56 10.18 38.00
CA LEU A 81 -15.84 10.61 39.21
C LEU A 81 -16.18 12.03 39.65
N THR A 82 -16.28 12.99 38.71
CA THR A 82 -16.60 14.39 39.03
C THR A 82 -18.06 14.62 39.40
N ARG A 83 -18.98 13.73 38.98
CA ARG A 83 -20.39 13.74 39.41
C ARG A 83 -20.62 13.04 40.75
N GLY A 84 -19.59 12.43 41.32
CA GLY A 84 -19.69 11.62 42.54
C GLY A 84 -20.26 10.22 42.28
N ASP A 85 -20.30 9.80 41.01
CA ASP A 85 -20.72 8.46 40.61
C ASP A 85 -19.55 7.50 40.89
N ASN A 86 -19.73 6.63 41.87
CA ASN A 86 -18.69 5.70 42.27
C ASN A 86 -18.83 4.47 41.36
N TYR A 87 -17.95 4.34 40.38
CA TYR A 87 -17.88 3.17 39.48
C TYR A 87 -17.66 1.84 40.23
N LEU A 88 -17.34 1.88 41.53
CA LEU A 88 -17.25 0.73 42.44
C LEU A 88 -18.57 0.40 43.16
N LEU A 89 -19.62 1.23 43.02
CA LEU A 89 -20.94 1.07 43.64
C LEU A 89 -22.07 0.93 42.62
N ASP A 90 -21.78 0.90 41.32
CA ASP A 90 -22.72 0.25 40.40
C ASP A 90 -22.74 -1.22 40.81
N ASP A 91 -23.76 -1.59 41.59
CA ASP A 91 -24.03 -2.96 41.99
C ASP A 91 -23.99 -3.82 40.72
N GLU A 92 -22.92 -4.61 40.55
CA GLU A 92 -23.03 -5.89 39.88
C GLU A 92 -24.05 -6.71 40.69
N ASP A 93 -25.33 -6.41 40.47
CA ASP A 93 -26.44 -7.12 41.08
C ASP A 93 -26.31 -8.55 40.57
N GLY A 94 -25.90 -9.43 41.49
CA GLY A 94 -25.46 -10.79 41.21
C GLY A 94 -26.59 -11.69 40.75
N GLU A 95 -27.14 -11.46 39.56
CA GLU A 95 -28.03 -12.40 38.91
C GLU A 95 -27.23 -13.52 38.27
N LEU A 96 -26.98 -14.56 39.08
CA LEU A 96 -26.94 -15.93 38.57
C LEU A 96 -28.37 -16.34 38.20
N ARG A 97 -28.72 -16.31 36.91
CA ARG A 97 -29.75 -17.20 36.37
C ARG A 97 -29.57 -17.54 34.90
#